data_AF-A0A1N6DD81-F1
#
_entry.id   AF-A0A1N6DD81-F1
#
_cell.length_a   1.000
_cell.length_b   1.000
_cell.length_c   1.000
_cell.angle_alpha   90.00
_cell.angle_beta   90.00
_cell.angle_gamma   90.00
#
_symmetry.space_group_name_H-M   'P 1'
#
loop_
_entity.id
_entity.type
_entity.pdbx_description
1 polymer ?
#
loop_
_entity_poly.entity_id
_entity_poly.type
_entity_poly.pdbx_seq_one_letter_code
_entity_poly.pdbx_strand_id
1 'polypeptide(L)'
;MSEHNQTPGLRSRIYKSLKPDWAFGFVLIVGLGLLVLEVQDPAQYVAAKWSASAVAAAAIVLTLIIALLATVVAALDRKKTDDYHFQIMANSAIIANITAIFVHMVWNLAEPRLGTMSVQIMIAILLFAWGLGYFFYRWRGFGQ
;
A
#
# COMPACT_ATOMS: atom_id res chain seq x y z
N MET A 1 27.81 29.27 -24.21
CA MET A 1 26.83 28.17 -24.14
C MET A 1 25.87 28.48 -23.00
N SER A 2 24.73 29.12 -23.30
CA SER A 2 23.71 29.45 -22.31
C SER A 2 22.73 28.27 -22.19
N GLU A 3 22.76 27.55 -21.08
CA GLU A 3 21.75 26.56 -20.75
C GLU A 3 20.39 27.26 -20.61
N HIS A 4 19.50 26.94 -21.55
CA HIS A 4 18.15 27.46 -21.59
C HIS A 4 17.36 26.73 -20.49
N ASN A 5 17.27 27.37 -19.32
CA ASN A 5 16.54 26.90 -18.15
C ASN A 5 15.03 27.03 -18.43
N GLN A 6 14.48 26.13 -19.25
CA GLN A 6 13.04 26.08 -19.53
C GLN A 6 12.32 25.57 -18.29
N THR A 7 11.77 26.50 -17.53
CA THR A 7 10.88 26.17 -16.42
C THR A 7 9.72 25.32 -16.95
N PRO A 8 9.45 24.13 -16.37
CA PRO A 8 8.38 23.27 -16.84
C PRO A 8 7.04 24.01 -16.71
N GLY A 9 6.36 24.22 -17.84
CA GLY A 9 5.10 24.94 -17.91
C GLY A 9 4.00 24.29 -17.06
N LEU A 10 3.02 25.09 -16.62
CA LEU A 10 1.92 24.69 -15.72
C LEU A 10 1.24 23.37 -16.12
N ARG A 11 1.02 23.15 -17.42
CA ARG A 11 0.44 21.91 -17.97
C ARG A 11 1.28 20.66 -17.69
N SER A 12 2.61 20.77 -17.75
CA SER A 12 3.51 19.65 -17.48
C SER A 12 3.55 19.28 -16.00
N ARG A 13 3.41 20.28 -15.10
CA ARG A 13 3.32 20.07 -13.65
C ARG A 13 2.00 19.38 -13.27
N ILE A 14 0.89 19.84 -13.84
CA ILE A 14 -0.43 19.23 -13.66
C ILE A 14 -0.42 17.78 -14.14
N TYR A 15 0.11 17.51 -15.33
CA TYR A 15 0.15 16.16 -15.89
C TYR A 15 1.04 15.19 -15.09
N LYS A 16 2.18 15.66 -14.55
CA LYS A 16 3.03 14.86 -13.66
C LYS A 16 2.36 14.53 -12.33
N SER A 17 1.60 15.47 -11.77
CA SER A 17 0.84 15.25 -10.54
C SER A 17 -0.33 14.27 -10.73
N LEU A 18 -1.00 14.30 -11.87
CA LEU A 18 -2.19 13.47 -12.12
C LEU A 18 -1.87 11.98 -12.27
N LYS A 19 -0.66 11.62 -12.71
CA LYS A 19 -0.26 10.22 -12.94
C LYS A 19 -0.33 9.33 -11.69
N PRO A 20 0.30 9.68 -10.56
CA PRO A 20 0.20 8.88 -9.34
C PRO A 20 -1.22 8.91 -8.75
N ASP A 21 -1.95 10.02 -8.88
CA ASP A 21 -3.32 10.14 -8.35
C ASP A 21 -4.28 9.09 -8.92
N TRP A 22 -4.17 8.76 -10.22
CA TRP A 22 -4.98 7.68 -10.82
C TRP A 22 -4.64 6.30 -10.26
N ALA A 23 -3.35 6.01 -10.05
CA ALA A 23 -2.91 4.73 -9.51
C ALA A 23 -3.40 4.54 -8.07
N PHE A 24 -3.28 5.57 -7.23
CA PHE A 24 -3.76 5.53 -5.86
C PHE A 24 -5.29 5.60 -5.75
N GLY A 25 -5.97 6.26 -6.68
CA GLY A 25 -7.43 6.21 -6.82
C GLY A 25 -7.92 4.80 -7.10
N PHE A 26 -7.25 4.09 -8.01
CA PHE A 26 -7.52 2.68 -8.29
C PHE A 26 -7.26 1.79 -7.07
N VAL A 27 -6.11 1.94 -6.40
CA VAL A 27 -5.76 1.19 -5.18
C VAL A 27 -6.81 1.39 -4.07
N LEU A 28 -7.28 2.62 -3.89
CA LEU A 28 -8.31 2.95 -2.90
C LEU A 28 -9.64 2.22 -3.21
N ILE A 29 -10.11 2.31 -4.46
CA ILE A 29 -11.37 1.67 -4.88
C ILE A 29 -11.27 0.15 -4.80
N VAL A 30 -10.17 -0.43 -5.26
CA VAL A 30 -9.93 -1.88 -5.18
C VAL A 30 -9.83 -2.34 -3.73
N GLY A 31 -9.09 -1.63 -2.88
CA GLY A 31 -8.98 -1.96 -1.46
C GLY A 31 -10.34 -1.93 -0.75
N LEU A 32 -11.16 -0.92 -1.04
CA LEU A 32 -12.53 -0.83 -0.51
C LEU A 32 -13.41 -1.97 -1.04
N GLY A 33 -13.37 -2.24 -2.34
CA GLY A 33 -14.14 -3.31 -2.98
C GLY A 33 -13.80 -4.68 -2.39
N LEU A 34 -12.51 -5.00 -2.27
CA LEU A 34 -12.06 -6.22 -1.62
C LEU A 34 -12.52 -6.28 -0.17
N LEU A 35 -12.43 -5.19 0.58
CA LEU A 35 -12.84 -5.18 1.99
C LEU A 35 -14.34 -5.48 2.14
N VAL A 36 -15.18 -4.89 1.30
CA VAL A 36 -16.64 -5.12 1.32
C VAL A 36 -16.99 -6.56 0.95
N LEU A 37 -16.33 -7.12 -0.07
CA LEU A 37 -16.59 -8.48 -0.53
C LEU A 37 -16.10 -9.54 0.47
N GLU A 38 -14.91 -9.37 1.03
CA GLU A 38 -14.27 -10.37 1.89
C GLU A 38 -14.89 -10.42 3.29
N VAL A 39 -15.43 -9.31 3.80
CA VAL A 39 -16.19 -9.30 5.07
C VAL A 39 -17.48 -10.11 4.97
N GLN A 40 -17.97 -10.38 3.75
CA GLN A 40 -19.20 -11.14 3.51
C GLN A 40 -18.97 -12.63 3.26
N ASP A 41 -17.71 -13.08 3.13
CA ASP A 41 -17.39 -14.48 2.80
C ASP A 41 -17.13 -15.31 4.07
N PRO A 42 -18.00 -16.28 4.42
CA PRO A 42 -17.84 -17.11 5.60
C PRO A 42 -16.77 -18.22 5.47
N ALA A 43 -16.15 -18.42 4.30
CA ALA A 43 -15.36 -19.61 4.00
C ALA A 43 -13.84 -19.36 3.98
N GLN A 44 -13.21 -18.96 5.09
CA GLN A 44 -11.77 -18.62 5.06
C GLN A 44 -10.88 -19.36 6.06
N TYR A 45 -11.09 -20.68 6.21
CA TYR A 45 -10.10 -21.57 6.83
C TYR A 45 -9.60 -22.62 5.84
N VAL A 46 -8.34 -22.49 5.41
CA VAL A 46 -7.65 -23.53 4.63
C VAL A 46 -6.56 -24.13 5.52
N ALA A 47 -6.75 -25.39 5.93
CA ALA A 47 -5.75 -26.12 6.67
C ALA A 47 -4.46 -26.29 5.84
N ALA A 48 -3.31 -25.95 6.42
CA ALA A 48 -2.03 -26.10 5.76
C ALA A 48 -1.67 -27.59 5.58
N LYS A 49 -1.39 -28.00 4.32
CA LYS A 49 -0.99 -29.38 3.98
C LYS A 49 0.46 -29.72 4.32
N TRP A 50 1.26 -28.74 4.74
CA TRP A 50 2.72 -28.84 4.93
C TRP A 50 3.08 -28.62 6.40
N SER A 51 4.25 -29.11 6.83
CA SER A 51 4.74 -28.89 8.19
C SER A 51 4.97 -27.39 8.47
N ALA A 52 4.73 -26.96 9.70
CA ALA A 52 4.87 -25.55 10.10
C ALA A 52 6.28 -24.98 9.82
N SER A 53 7.32 -25.79 10.00
CA SER A 53 8.71 -25.40 9.71
C SER A 53 8.97 -25.18 8.22
N ALA A 54 8.41 -26.03 7.35
CA ALA A 54 8.54 -25.87 5.90
C ALA A 54 7.80 -24.61 5.41
N VAL A 55 6.61 -24.35 5.94
CA VAL A 55 5.84 -23.13 5.63
C VAL A 55 6.60 -21.88 6.10
N ALA A 56 7.15 -21.89 7.32
CA ALA A 56 7.92 -20.76 7.84
C ALA A 56 9.19 -20.49 7.01
N ALA A 57 9.94 -21.52 6.65
CA ALA A 57 11.13 -21.36 5.80
C ALA A 57 10.77 -20.79 4.42
N ALA A 58 9.72 -21.30 3.78
CA ALA A 58 9.24 -20.80 2.50
C ALA A 58 8.78 -19.33 2.60
N ALA A 59 8.05 -18.98 3.65
CA ALA A 59 7.61 -17.60 3.90
C ALA A 59 8.81 -16.66 4.04
N ILE A 60 9.82 -17.02 4.84
CA ILE A 60 11.03 -16.19 5.05
C ILE A 60 11.77 -15.97 3.72
N VAL A 61 12.02 -17.05 2.96
CA VAL A 61 12.72 -16.94 1.67
C VAL A 61 11.95 -16.07 0.69
N LEU A 62 10.64 -16.27 0.58
CA LEU A 62 9.79 -15.47 -0.29
C LEU A 62 9.77 -14.00 0.13
N THR A 63 9.67 -13.70 1.43
CA THR A 63 9.73 -12.34 1.96
C THR A 63 11.05 -11.67 1.61
N LEU A 64 12.19 -12.36 1.76
CA LEU A 64 13.50 -11.81 1.41
C LEU A 64 13.62 -11.49 -0.09
N ILE A 65 13.13 -12.38 -0.95
CA ILE A 65 13.12 -12.18 -2.41
C ILE A 65 12.27 -10.95 -2.77
N ILE A 66 11.04 -10.88 -2.26
CA ILE A 66 10.13 -9.76 -2.54
C ILE A 66 10.71 -8.45 -1.98
N ALA A 67 11.28 -8.46 -0.77
CA ALA A 67 11.90 -7.28 -0.18
C ALA A 67 13.10 -6.78 -1.00
N LEU A 68 13.94 -7.69 -1.51
CA LEU A 68 15.06 -7.33 -2.38
C LEU A 68 14.57 -6.70 -3.68
N LEU A 69 13.59 -7.34 -4.34
CA LEU A 69 12.99 -6.82 -5.57
C LEU A 69 12.35 -5.44 -5.34
N ALA A 70 11.56 -5.28 -4.28
CA ALA A 70 10.95 -4.01 -3.91
C ALA A 70 12.00 -2.93 -3.67
N THR A 71 13.12 -3.26 -3.01
CA THR A 71 14.23 -2.33 -2.77
C THR A 71 14.89 -1.89 -4.06
N VAL A 72 15.13 -2.81 -5.00
CA VAL A 72 15.71 -2.50 -6.31
C VAL A 72 14.76 -1.61 -7.12
N VAL A 73 13.46 -1.94 -7.14
CA VAL A 73 12.45 -1.13 -7.83
C VAL A 73 12.34 0.27 -7.20
N ALA A 74 12.33 0.39 -5.88
CA ALA A 74 12.32 1.67 -5.19
C ALA A 74 13.57 2.50 -5.49
N ALA A 75 14.74 1.87 -5.62
CA ALA A 75 15.97 2.55 -6.02
C ALA A 75 15.91 3.06 -7.48
N LEU A 76 15.23 2.36 -8.37
CA LEU A 76 14.98 2.82 -9.75
C LEU A 76 13.96 3.96 -9.79
N ASP A 77 12.91 3.88 -8.97
CA ASP A 77 11.85 4.89 -8.87
C ASP A 77 12.38 6.22 -8.31
N ARG A 78 13.22 6.17 -7.28
CA ARG A 78 13.92 7.35 -6.72
C ARG A 78 14.73 8.15 -7.75
N LYS A 79 15.18 7.52 -8.84
CA LYS A 79 15.93 8.22 -9.89
C LYS A 79 15.05 9.01 -10.86
N LYS A 80 13.75 8.70 -10.92
CA LYS A 80 12.82 9.22 -11.93
C LYS A 80 11.67 10.04 -11.35
N THR A 81 11.40 9.87 -10.05
CA THR A 81 10.24 10.43 -9.38
C THR A 81 10.66 11.62 -8.52
N ASP A 82 9.85 12.68 -8.48
CA ASP A 82 10.12 13.84 -7.63
C ASP A 82 10.14 13.40 -6.15
N ASP A 83 11.15 13.82 -5.39
CA ASP A 83 11.35 13.44 -3.97
C ASP A 83 10.09 13.63 -3.12
N TYR A 84 9.31 14.67 -3.42
CA TYR A 84 8.04 14.94 -2.76
C TYR A 84 6.99 13.83 -2.95
N HIS A 85 6.81 13.34 -4.19
CA HIS A 85 5.85 12.26 -4.46
C HIS A 85 6.34 10.95 -3.84
N PHE A 86 7.64 10.68 -3.90
CA PHE A 86 8.22 9.51 -3.25
C PHE A 86 7.99 9.53 -1.73
N GLN A 87 8.19 10.67 -1.08
CA GLN A 87 7.93 10.83 0.35
C GLN A 87 6.44 10.65 0.70
N ILE A 88 5.51 11.20 -0.09
CA ILE A 88 4.07 10.97 0.12
C ILE A 88 3.73 9.47 0.02
N MET A 89 4.21 8.80 -1.03
CA MET A 89 3.96 7.36 -1.23
C MET A 89 4.56 6.53 -0.08
N ALA A 90 5.77 6.84 0.36
CA ALA A 90 6.43 6.14 1.47
C ALA A 90 5.71 6.38 2.81
N ASN A 91 5.38 7.63 3.13
CA ASN A 91 4.70 7.97 4.39
C ASN A 91 3.30 7.36 4.46
N SER A 92 2.56 7.39 3.35
CA SER A 92 1.25 6.72 3.28
C SER A 92 1.36 5.20 3.44
N ALA A 93 2.39 4.56 2.88
CA ALA A 93 2.63 3.13 3.07
C ALA A 93 2.95 2.79 4.53
N ILE A 94 3.74 3.63 5.21
CA ILE A 94 4.04 3.46 6.64
C ILE A 94 2.75 3.55 7.46
N ILE A 95 1.91 4.55 7.22
CA ILE A 95 0.60 4.68 7.88
C ILE A 95 -0.25 3.43 7.62
N ALA A 96 -0.35 2.97 6.38
CA ALA A 96 -1.15 1.79 6.04
C ALA A 96 -0.71 0.54 6.82
N ASN A 97 0.59 0.31 6.92
CA ASN A 97 1.14 -0.80 7.69
C ASN A 97 0.80 -0.67 9.18
N ILE A 98 0.99 0.51 9.76
CA ILE A 98 0.62 0.78 11.17
C ILE A 98 -0.88 0.54 11.37
N THR A 99 -1.73 1.08 10.50
CA THR A 99 -3.18 0.87 10.55
C THR A 99 -3.53 -0.61 10.49
N ALA A 100 -2.95 -1.37 9.56
CA ALA A 100 -3.21 -2.80 9.43
C ALA A 100 -2.82 -3.59 10.69
N ILE A 101 -1.66 -3.27 11.28
CA ILE A 101 -1.22 -3.89 12.55
C ILE A 101 -2.22 -3.60 13.67
N PHE A 102 -2.63 -2.34 13.85
CA PHE A 102 -3.58 -1.97 14.89
C PHE A 102 -4.97 -2.57 14.66
N VAL A 103 -5.45 -2.57 13.41
CA VAL A 103 -6.74 -3.19 13.07
C VAL A 103 -6.68 -4.69 13.35
N HIS A 104 -5.60 -5.39 13.00
CA HIS A 104 -5.40 -6.79 13.36
C HIS A 104 -5.44 -7.03 14.87
N MET A 105 -4.74 -6.20 15.64
CA MET A 105 -4.72 -6.31 17.11
C MET A 105 -6.12 -6.13 17.69
N VAL A 106 -6.85 -5.10 17.26
CA VAL A 106 -8.23 -4.84 17.72
C VAL A 106 -9.16 -5.95 17.27
N TRP A 107 -8.98 -6.48 16.05
CA TRP A 107 -9.77 -7.58 15.54
C TRP A 107 -9.59 -8.85 16.37
N ASN A 108 -8.37 -9.17 16.77
CA ASN A 108 -8.10 -10.32 17.64
C ASN A 108 -8.77 -10.18 19.01
N LEU A 109 -8.86 -8.97 19.57
CA LEU A 109 -9.62 -8.73 20.81
C LEU A 109 -11.13 -8.94 20.62
N ALA A 110 -11.62 -8.75 19.40
CA ALA A 110 -13.02 -8.92 19.02
C ALA A 110 -13.30 -10.22 18.25
N GLU A 111 -12.33 -11.12 18.14
CA GLU A 111 -12.41 -12.38 17.39
C GLU A 111 -13.64 -13.22 17.77
N PRO A 112 -14.06 -13.34 19.05
CA PRO A 112 -15.27 -14.09 19.41
C PRO A 112 -16.56 -13.56 18.77
N ARG A 113 -16.58 -12.30 18.31
CA ARG A 113 -17.73 -11.66 17.67
C ARG A 113 -17.57 -11.48 16.17
N LEU A 114 -16.34 -11.26 15.71
CA LEU A 114 -16.02 -10.94 14.32
C LEU A 114 -15.51 -12.15 13.52
N GLY A 115 -15.14 -13.24 14.19
CA GLY A 115 -14.41 -14.36 13.58
C GLY A 115 -12.94 -14.03 13.35
N THR A 116 -12.18 -15.03 12.89
CA THR A 116 -10.76 -14.88 12.59
C THR A 116 -10.57 -14.01 11.34
N MET A 117 -9.68 -13.01 11.42
CA MET A 117 -9.37 -12.17 10.26
C MET A 117 -8.65 -13.00 9.20
N SER A 118 -9.18 -12.97 7.98
CA SER A 118 -8.50 -13.60 6.85
C SER A 118 -7.35 -12.75 6.29
N VAL A 119 -6.44 -13.40 5.58
CA VAL A 119 -5.33 -12.73 4.90
C VAL A 119 -5.84 -11.74 3.85
N GLN A 120 -6.96 -12.05 3.20
CA GLN A 120 -7.61 -11.23 2.20
C GLN A 120 -8.17 -9.94 2.81
N ILE A 121 -8.83 -10.02 3.97
CA ILE A 121 -9.28 -8.84 4.72
C ILE A 121 -8.08 -7.97 5.11
N MET A 122 -6.99 -8.58 5.57
CA MET A 122 -5.76 -7.85 5.91
C MET A 122 -5.19 -7.09 4.70
N ILE A 123 -5.09 -7.75 3.55
CA ILE A 123 -4.61 -7.14 2.30
C ILE A 123 -5.54 -6.00 1.87
N ALA A 124 -6.85 -6.19 1.96
CA ALA A 124 -7.83 -5.17 1.62
C ALA A 124 -7.69 -3.92 2.51
N ILE A 125 -7.52 -4.11 3.83
CA ILE A 125 -7.25 -3.02 4.79
C ILE A 125 -5.96 -2.28 4.42
N LEU A 126 -4.87 -3.00 4.14
CA LEU A 126 -3.60 -2.41 3.73
C LEU A 126 -3.75 -1.54 2.48
N LEU A 127 -4.38 -2.06 1.42
CA LEU A 127 -4.60 -1.32 0.17
C LEU A 127 -5.48 -0.10 0.38
N PHE A 128 -6.59 -0.26 1.11
CA PHE A 128 -7.51 0.83 1.39
C PHE A 128 -6.85 1.94 2.22
N ALA A 129 -6.15 1.57 3.30
CA ALA A 129 -5.43 2.52 4.15
C ALA A 129 -4.28 3.21 3.41
N TRP A 130 -3.59 2.51 2.49
CA TRP A 130 -2.53 3.10 1.69
C TRP A 130 -3.06 4.14 0.70
N GLY A 131 -4.12 3.81 -0.02
CA GLY A 131 -4.84 4.76 -0.88
C GLY A 131 -5.32 5.99 -0.10
N LEU A 132 -5.95 5.77 1.06
CA LEU A 132 -6.48 6.84 1.89
C LEU A 132 -5.38 7.75 2.44
N GLY A 133 -4.28 7.16 2.94
CA GLY A 133 -3.11 7.87 3.42
C GLY A 133 -2.46 8.72 2.33
N TYR A 134 -2.36 8.20 1.10
CA TYR A 134 -1.83 8.95 -0.04
C TYR A 134 -2.65 10.22 -0.29
N PHE A 135 -3.98 10.10 -0.41
CA PHE A 135 -4.84 11.26 -0.67
C PHE A 135 -4.89 12.23 0.51
N PHE A 136 -4.80 11.75 1.75
CA PHE A 136 -4.70 12.62 2.92
C PHE A 136 -3.44 13.50 2.88
N TYR A 137 -2.28 12.91 2.63
CA TYR A 137 -1.03 13.67 2.49
C TYR A 137 -1.03 14.57 1.26
N ARG A 138 -1.60 14.11 0.14
CA ARG A 138 -1.75 14.88 -1.09
C ARG A 138 -2.63 16.12 -0.88
N TRP A 139 -3.75 15.99 -0.16
CA TRP A 139 -4.63 17.09 0.23
C TRP A 139 -3.88 18.10 1.08
N ARG A 140 -3.21 17.64 2.13
CA ARG A 140 -2.45 18.52 3.05
C ARG A 140 -1.30 19.25 2.35
N GLY A 141 -0.73 18.61 1.35
CA GLY A 141 0.29 19.13 0.47
C GLY A 141 -0.13 20.28 -0.45
N PHE A 142 -1.43 20.52 -0.67
CA PHE A 142 -1.92 21.70 -1.40
C PHE A 142 -1.98 22.97 -0.54
N GLY A 143 -1.77 22.85 0.78
CA GLY A 143 -1.83 23.96 1.73
C GLY A 143 -0.48 24.61 2.07
N GLN A 144 0.62 24.17 1.43
CA GLN A 144 1.97 24.74 1.50
C GLN A 144 2.40 25.19 0.11
#